data_AF-A0A8J5FN94-F1
#
_entry.id   AF-A0A8J5FN94-F1
#
_cell.length_a   1.000
_cell.length_b   1.000
_cell.length_c   1.000
_cell.angle_alpha   90.00
_cell.angle_beta   90.00
_cell.angle_gamma   90.00
#
_symmetry.space_group_name_H-M   'P 1'
#
loop_
_entity.id
_entity.type
_entity.pdbx_description
1 polymer ?
#
loop_
_entity_poly.entity_id
_entity_poly.type
_entity_poly.pdbx_seq_one_letter_code
_entity_poly.pdbx_strand_id
1 'polypeptide(L)'
;MESSDVTSSFHYFSNSSNSSPTSSSPNSSPPAPAVVHSPCAACKILRRRCADKCLLAPYFPPTEPLKFTTAHRVFGASNIIKLLQDLPESQRADAVSSMVYEASARIRDPVYGCAGAICHLQKQVSDLQAQLARTQAELINLQAQNKNLLALIYMEMEKDHQYSPPLDPNCMFQVQNDDANCYLLDDISQGYVFVDSSGCEPWLDI
;
A
#
# COMPACT_ATOMS: atom_id res chain seq x y z
N MET A 1 -19.62 46.52 -15.34
CA MET A 1 -18.61 46.63 -16.41
C MET A 1 -19.22 45.95 -17.61
N GLU A 2 -20.05 46.74 -18.29
CA GLU A 2 -20.86 46.38 -19.45
C GLU A 2 -19.99 46.23 -20.70
N SER A 3 -20.37 45.26 -21.53
CA SER A 3 -19.98 45.08 -22.91
C SER A 3 -20.28 46.33 -23.75
N SER A 4 -19.43 46.64 -24.74
CA SER A 4 -19.83 47.32 -25.99
C SER A 4 -18.72 47.25 -27.03
N ASP A 5 -19.09 46.76 -28.22
CA ASP A 5 -18.37 46.77 -29.49
C ASP A 5 -17.93 48.16 -29.95
N VAL A 6 -17.07 48.23 -30.98
CA VAL A 6 -17.42 48.77 -32.31
C VAL A 6 -16.17 48.81 -33.20
N THR A 7 -16.23 48.01 -34.26
CA THR A 7 -15.36 48.02 -35.43
C THR A 7 -15.79 49.13 -36.41
N SER A 8 -14.83 49.94 -36.86
CA SER A 8 -14.96 50.94 -37.95
C SER A 8 -13.53 51.27 -38.40
N SER A 9 -13.11 51.41 -39.66
CA SER A 9 -13.67 51.25 -40.99
C SER A 9 -12.49 51.24 -42.00
N PHE A 10 -12.79 50.92 -43.25
CA PHE A 10 -12.08 51.26 -44.50
C PHE A 10 -10.81 50.46 -44.88
N HIS A 11 -10.87 49.75 -46.02
CA HIS A 11 -10.52 50.34 -47.31
C HIS A 11 -10.94 49.41 -48.46
N TYR A 12 -11.76 49.96 -49.36
CA TYR A 12 -12.00 49.43 -50.70
C TYR A 12 -10.77 49.71 -51.56
N PHE A 13 -10.28 48.70 -52.28
CA PHE A 13 -9.69 48.89 -53.61
C PHE A 13 -10.05 47.67 -54.48
N SER A 14 -10.89 47.92 -55.47
CA SER A 14 -11.10 47.05 -56.61
C SER A 14 -10.00 47.29 -57.63
N ASN A 15 -9.38 46.24 -58.19
CA ASN A 15 -9.05 46.27 -59.62
C ASN A 15 -8.92 44.87 -60.23
N SER A 16 -9.87 44.59 -61.13
CA SER A 16 -9.74 44.03 -62.47
C SER A 16 -8.89 42.77 -62.74
N SER A 17 -9.62 41.72 -63.10
CA SER A 17 -9.49 40.93 -64.34
C SER A 17 -8.15 40.25 -64.66
N ASN A 18 -8.13 38.92 -64.60
CA ASN A 18 -7.95 38.15 -65.84
C ASN A 18 -8.38 36.68 -65.72
N SER A 19 -8.98 36.25 -66.82
CA SER A 19 -9.52 34.93 -67.12
C SER A 19 -8.47 33.82 -67.24
N SER A 20 -8.94 32.61 -66.93
CA SER A 20 -8.44 31.22 -67.00
C SER A 20 -7.67 30.81 -68.29
N PRO A 21 -7.22 29.55 -68.51
CA PRO A 21 -7.36 28.30 -67.72
C PRO A 21 -6.14 27.32 -67.71
N THR A 22 -6.38 26.15 -67.10
CA THR A 22 -5.78 24.81 -67.35
C THR A 22 -4.35 24.51 -66.91
N SER A 23 -4.24 23.67 -65.87
CA SER A 23 -3.46 22.43 -65.93
C SER A 23 -3.72 21.57 -64.69
N SER A 24 -4.16 20.34 -64.94
CA SER A 24 -4.31 19.22 -64.03
C SER A 24 -3.13 19.01 -63.06
N SER A 25 -3.41 18.79 -61.77
CA SER A 25 -2.46 18.20 -60.80
C SER A 25 -3.19 17.58 -59.60
N PRO A 26 -2.56 16.61 -58.91
CA PRO A 26 -3.24 15.51 -58.24
C PRO A 26 -3.72 15.87 -56.84
N ASN A 27 -4.82 15.22 -56.46
CA ASN A 27 -5.36 15.19 -55.12
C ASN A 27 -4.25 14.81 -54.12
N SER A 28 -3.73 15.80 -53.40
CA SER A 28 -2.75 15.63 -52.34
C SER A 28 -3.43 16.07 -51.05
N SER A 29 -4.22 15.19 -50.46
CA SER A 29 -4.69 15.39 -49.08
C SER A 29 -3.47 15.52 -48.17
N PRO A 30 -3.42 16.51 -47.26
CA PRO A 30 -2.33 16.62 -46.31
C PRO A 30 -2.29 15.36 -45.42
N PRO A 31 -1.11 14.78 -45.14
CA PRO A 31 -1.02 13.70 -44.16
C PRO A 31 -1.49 14.26 -42.81
N ALA A 32 -2.44 13.56 -42.19
CA ALA A 32 -2.82 13.81 -40.80
C ALA A 32 -1.54 13.93 -39.94
N PRO A 33 -1.48 14.83 -38.95
CA PRO A 33 -0.31 14.97 -38.10
C PRO A 33 0.01 13.59 -37.52
N ALA A 34 1.15 13.03 -37.90
CA ALA A 34 1.65 11.80 -37.31
C ALA A 34 1.81 12.07 -35.82
N VAL A 35 0.89 11.56 -35.01
CA VAL A 35 1.03 11.55 -33.56
C VAL A 35 2.33 10.82 -33.29
N VAL A 36 3.36 11.56 -32.90
CA VAL A 36 4.66 10.97 -32.58
C VAL A 36 4.46 10.15 -31.32
N HIS A 37 4.17 8.85 -31.49
CA HIS A 37 4.05 7.92 -30.38
C HIS A 37 5.44 7.78 -29.75
N SER A 38 5.67 8.51 -28.65
CA SER A 38 6.88 8.37 -27.87
C SER A 38 6.98 6.92 -27.36
N PRO A 39 8.13 6.24 -27.51
CA PRO A 39 8.27 4.88 -27.01
C PRO A 39 8.11 4.84 -25.48
N CYS A 40 7.54 3.76 -24.96
CA CYS A 40 7.48 3.56 -23.51
C CYS A 40 8.90 3.47 -22.89
N ALA A 41 9.00 3.67 -21.58
CA ALA A 41 10.29 3.65 -20.88
C ALA A 41 11.06 2.34 -21.13
N ALA A 42 10.36 1.20 -21.10
CA ALA A 42 10.95 -0.11 -21.36
C ALA A 42 11.57 -0.22 -22.74
N CYS A 43 10.82 0.12 -23.80
CA CYS A 43 11.32 0.03 -25.17
C CYS A 43 12.45 1.02 -25.44
N LYS A 44 12.40 2.21 -24.82
CA LYS A 44 13.49 3.19 -24.87
C LYS A 44 14.78 2.65 -24.24
N ILE A 45 14.70 2.04 -23.06
CA ILE A 45 15.85 1.46 -22.33
C ILE A 45 16.41 0.22 -23.05
N LEU A 46 15.54 -0.63 -23.57
CA LEU A 46 15.91 -1.83 -24.34
C LEU A 46 16.36 -1.53 -25.77
N ARG A 47 16.32 -0.27 -26.21
CA ARG A 47 16.69 0.17 -27.57
C ARG A 47 15.94 -0.60 -28.68
N ARG A 48 14.66 -0.90 -28.45
CA ARG A 48 13.79 -1.60 -29.42
C ARG A 48 12.58 -0.77 -29.82
N ARG A 49 11.95 -1.11 -30.95
CA ARG A 49 10.71 -0.46 -31.40
C ARG A 49 9.57 -0.73 -30.42
N CYS A 50 8.82 0.32 -30.06
CA CYS A 50 7.58 0.19 -29.30
C CYS A 50 6.43 -0.05 -30.27
N ALA A 51 5.81 -1.23 -30.24
CA ALA A 51 4.64 -1.55 -31.05
C ALA A 51 3.36 -0.94 -30.46
N ASP A 52 2.32 -0.78 -31.29
CA ASP A 52 1.04 -0.17 -30.90
C ASP A 52 0.33 -0.92 -29.76
N LYS A 53 0.57 -2.24 -29.64
CA LYS A 53 0.07 -3.11 -28.56
C LYS A 53 1.19 -3.62 -27.66
N CYS A 54 2.12 -2.74 -27.28
CA CYS A 54 3.22 -3.10 -26.39
C CYS A 54 2.70 -3.43 -24.97
N LEU A 55 2.92 -4.67 -24.50
CA LEU A 55 2.52 -5.12 -23.16
C LEU A 55 3.11 -4.28 -22.01
N LEU A 56 4.28 -3.67 -22.23
CA LEU A 56 4.97 -2.87 -21.21
C LEU A 56 4.53 -1.40 -21.22
N ALA A 57 3.88 -0.93 -22.29
CA ALA A 57 3.58 0.50 -22.45
C ALA A 57 2.60 1.06 -21.39
N PRO A 58 1.52 0.35 -21.01
CA PRO A 58 0.60 0.83 -19.98
C PRO A 58 1.24 0.97 -18.59
N TYR A 59 2.25 0.15 -18.29
CA TYR A 59 2.83 0.05 -16.94
C TYR A 59 4.17 0.77 -16.78
N PHE A 60 4.89 1.02 -17.87
CA PHE A 60 6.17 1.72 -17.89
C PHE A 60 6.12 2.97 -18.78
N PRO A 61 5.41 4.02 -18.35
CA PRO A 61 5.28 5.24 -19.13
C PRO A 61 6.63 5.94 -19.28
N PRO A 62 6.84 6.74 -20.34
CA PRO A 62 8.10 7.45 -20.56
C PRO A 62 8.42 8.49 -19.48
N THR A 63 7.43 8.90 -18.67
CA THR A 63 7.57 9.81 -17.52
C THR A 63 8.33 9.20 -16.35
N GLU A 64 8.35 7.87 -16.23
CA GLU A 64 8.91 7.16 -15.08
C GLU A 64 9.95 6.11 -15.50
N PRO A 65 11.07 6.51 -16.12
CA PRO A 65 12.08 5.58 -16.61
C PRO A 65 12.74 4.75 -15.50
N LEU A 66 12.80 5.32 -14.29
CA LEU A 66 13.39 4.65 -13.13
C LEU A 66 12.63 3.37 -12.74
N LYS A 67 11.30 3.32 -12.92
CA LYS A 67 10.51 2.12 -12.60
C LYS A 67 11.00 0.92 -13.43
N PHE A 68 11.15 1.12 -14.74
CA PHE A 68 11.65 0.05 -15.60
C PHE A 68 13.11 -0.28 -15.30
N THR A 69 13.99 0.71 -15.16
CA THR A 69 15.42 0.45 -14.87
C THR A 69 15.59 -0.36 -13.58
N THR A 70 14.82 -0.05 -12.54
CA THR A 70 14.86 -0.74 -11.25
C THR A 70 14.41 -2.19 -11.39
N ALA A 71 13.21 -2.42 -11.93
CA ALA A 71 12.67 -3.76 -12.11
C ALA A 71 13.54 -4.60 -13.08
N HIS A 72 13.99 -4.00 -14.18
CA HIS A 72 14.84 -4.65 -15.19
C HIS A 72 16.17 -5.14 -14.62
N ARG A 73 16.77 -4.39 -13.68
CA ARG A 73 18.06 -4.75 -13.09
C ARG A 73 17.99 -6.04 -12.27
N VAL A 74 16.85 -6.33 -11.64
CA VAL A 74 16.68 -7.49 -10.76
C VAL A 74 16.00 -8.65 -11.47
N PHE A 75 14.87 -8.39 -12.14
CA PHE A 75 14.08 -9.45 -12.76
C PHE A 75 14.50 -9.73 -14.21
N GLY A 76 15.02 -8.72 -14.92
CA GLY A 76 15.25 -8.79 -16.36
C GLY A 76 13.97 -8.61 -17.20
N ALA A 77 14.12 -8.12 -18.42
CA ALA A 77 12.97 -7.79 -19.28
C ALA A 77 12.11 -9.00 -19.62
N SER A 78 12.73 -10.16 -19.90
CA SER A 78 12.02 -11.37 -20.30
C SER A 78 11.14 -11.92 -19.18
N ASN A 79 11.64 -11.94 -17.95
CA ASN A 79 10.86 -12.41 -16.80
C ASN A 79 9.71 -11.46 -16.47
N ILE A 80 9.93 -10.14 -16.56
CA ILE A 80 8.85 -9.16 -16.40
C ILE A 80 7.75 -9.41 -17.42
N ILE A 81 8.10 -9.61 -18.70
CA ILE A 81 7.10 -9.88 -19.75
C ILE A 81 6.35 -11.19 -19.47
N LYS A 82 7.07 -12.26 -19.11
CA LYS A 82 6.49 -13.56 -18.80
C LYS A 82 5.50 -13.48 -17.63
N LEU A 83 5.91 -12.88 -16.51
CA LEU A 83 5.05 -12.69 -15.33
C LEU A 83 3.79 -11.89 -15.66
N LEU A 84 3.91 -10.83 -16.48
CA LEU A 84 2.72 -10.06 -16.88
C LEU A 84 1.80 -10.86 -17.81
N GLN A 85 2.33 -11.72 -18.67
CA GLN A 85 1.52 -12.57 -19.53
C GLN A 85 0.73 -13.62 -18.74
N ASP A 86 1.32 -14.15 -17.67
CA ASP A 86 0.71 -15.16 -16.80
C ASP A 86 -0.40 -14.57 -15.88
N LEU A 87 -0.47 -13.25 -15.76
CA LEU A 87 -1.44 -12.54 -14.91
C LEU A 87 -2.64 -11.96 -15.70
N PRO A 88 -3.84 -11.93 -15.09
CA PRO A 88 -4.97 -11.20 -15.63
C PRO A 88 -4.68 -9.69 -15.65
N GLU A 89 -5.23 -8.98 -16.63
CA GLU A 89 -4.93 -7.56 -16.86
C GLU A 89 -5.18 -6.65 -15.65
N SER A 90 -6.19 -6.98 -14.85
CA SER A 90 -6.55 -6.26 -13.62
C SER A 90 -5.44 -6.25 -12.57
N GLN A 91 -4.60 -7.29 -12.52
CA GLN A 91 -3.55 -7.45 -11.50
C GLN A 91 -2.17 -7.00 -11.98
N ARG A 92 -2.00 -6.76 -13.29
CA ARG A 92 -0.69 -6.44 -13.87
C ARG A 92 -0.11 -5.12 -13.33
N ALA A 93 -0.95 -4.12 -13.07
CA ALA A 93 -0.50 -2.84 -12.51
C ALA A 93 0.07 -3.01 -11.10
N ASP A 94 -0.61 -3.79 -10.27
CA ASP A 94 -0.17 -4.09 -8.91
C ASP A 94 1.09 -4.96 -8.94
N ALA A 95 1.15 -5.97 -9.81
CA ALA A 95 2.33 -6.80 -9.99
C ALA A 95 3.57 -5.99 -10.42
N VAL A 96 3.43 -5.03 -11.34
CA VAL A 96 4.53 -4.11 -11.70
C VAL A 96 4.97 -3.28 -10.48
N SER A 97 4.01 -2.79 -9.70
CA SER A 97 4.32 -2.02 -8.49
C SER A 97 5.10 -2.87 -7.47
N SER A 98 4.70 -4.12 -7.26
CA SER A 98 5.41 -5.09 -6.41
C SER A 98 6.82 -5.41 -6.93
N MET A 99 6.96 -5.71 -8.23
CA MET A 99 8.28 -5.94 -8.84
C MET A 99 9.20 -4.72 -8.68
N VAL A 100 8.69 -3.51 -8.86
CA VAL A 100 9.51 -2.29 -8.65
C VAL A 100 9.92 -2.14 -7.19
N TYR A 101 9.01 -2.40 -6.24
CA TYR A 101 9.29 -2.34 -4.81
C TYR A 101 10.36 -3.38 -4.41
N GLU A 102 10.18 -4.64 -4.80
CA GLU A 102 11.11 -5.73 -4.49
C GLU A 102 12.49 -5.49 -5.11
N ALA A 103 12.53 -5.07 -6.37
CA ALA A 103 13.79 -4.74 -7.04
C ALA A 103 14.49 -3.58 -6.34
N SER A 104 13.74 -2.54 -5.94
CA SER A 104 14.27 -1.41 -5.19
C SER A 104 14.84 -1.84 -3.83
N ALA A 105 14.15 -2.74 -3.13
CA ALA A 105 14.62 -3.30 -1.87
C ALA A 105 15.91 -4.11 -2.06
N ARG A 106 15.98 -5.00 -3.06
CA ARG A 106 17.19 -5.79 -3.37
C ARG A 106 18.37 -4.92 -3.81
N ILE A 107 18.12 -3.79 -4.48
CA ILE A 107 19.18 -2.84 -4.83
C ILE A 107 19.76 -2.16 -3.59
N ARG A 108 18.93 -1.84 -2.58
CA ARG A 108 19.39 -1.24 -1.31
C ARG A 108 20.06 -2.26 -0.39
N ASP A 109 19.50 -3.46 -0.34
CA ASP A 109 20.00 -4.59 0.45
C ASP A 109 20.17 -5.80 -0.48
N PRO A 110 21.39 -6.01 -1.02
CA PRO A 110 21.65 -7.14 -1.91
C PRO A 110 21.56 -8.52 -1.25
N VAL A 111 21.59 -8.59 0.08
CA VAL A 111 21.60 -9.85 0.83
C VAL A 111 20.16 -10.26 1.16
N TYR A 112 19.38 -9.37 1.78
CA TYR A 112 18.04 -9.71 2.27
C TYR A 112 16.91 -9.02 1.50
N GLY A 113 17.17 -7.96 0.75
CA GLY A 113 16.16 -7.25 -0.03
C GLY A 113 14.90 -6.90 0.78
N CYS A 114 13.73 -7.30 0.28
CA CYS A 114 12.46 -7.12 0.99
C CYS A 114 12.28 -8.08 2.18
N ALA A 115 12.96 -9.23 2.21
CA ALA A 115 12.89 -10.17 3.32
C ALA A 115 13.44 -9.56 4.63
N GLY A 116 14.45 -8.69 4.54
CA GLY A 116 14.95 -7.94 5.70
C GLY A 116 13.87 -7.04 6.33
N ALA A 117 13.03 -6.41 5.50
CA ALA A 117 11.90 -5.62 5.98
C ALA A 117 10.83 -6.49 6.64
N ILE A 118 10.52 -7.66 6.06
CA ILE A 118 9.59 -8.64 6.63
C ILE A 118 10.07 -9.07 8.02
N CYS A 119 11.34 -9.49 8.13
CA CYS A 119 11.96 -9.91 9.38
C CYS A 119 11.93 -8.83 10.45
N HIS A 120 12.24 -7.59 10.07
CA HIS A 120 12.18 -6.46 10.99
C HIS A 120 10.76 -6.20 11.51
N LEU A 121 9.76 -6.27 10.64
CA LEU A 121 8.35 -6.10 11.02
C LEU A 121 7.85 -7.25 11.88
N GLN A 122 8.20 -8.49 11.56
CA GLN A 122 7.84 -9.66 12.38
C GLN A 122 8.43 -9.55 13.79
N LYS A 123 9.69 -9.10 13.91
CA LYS A 123 10.29 -8.82 15.22
C LYS A 123 9.52 -7.75 15.98
N GLN A 124 9.15 -6.64 15.34
CA GLN A 124 8.36 -5.59 15.98
C GLN A 124 7.01 -6.09 16.47
N VAL A 125 6.32 -6.92 15.68
CA VAL A 125 5.05 -7.54 16.08
C VAL A 125 5.27 -8.40 17.33
N SER A 126 6.30 -9.26 17.34
CA SER A 126 6.64 -10.09 18.50
C SER A 126 6.97 -9.25 19.74
N ASP A 127 7.78 -8.20 19.59
CA ASP A 127 8.18 -7.33 20.69
C ASP A 127 6.98 -6.58 21.29
N LEU A 128 6.05 -6.13 20.44
CA LEU A 128 4.81 -5.47 20.86
C LEU A 128 3.84 -6.45 21.53
N GLN A 129 3.69 -7.66 21.01
CA GLN A 129 2.87 -8.70 21.64
C GLN A 129 3.43 -9.07 23.03
N ALA A 130 4.76 -9.18 23.17
CA ALA A 130 5.39 -9.43 24.46
C ALA A 130 5.18 -8.28 25.46
N GLN A 131 5.21 -7.02 24.99
CA GLN A 131 4.88 -5.87 25.84
C GLN A 131 3.42 -5.91 26.30
N LEU A 132 2.49 -6.20 25.39
CA LEU A 132 1.08 -6.31 25.70
C LEU A 132 0.80 -7.40 26.73
N ALA A 133 1.42 -8.58 26.57
CA ALA A 133 1.31 -9.67 27.53
C ALA A 133 1.84 -9.29 28.93
N ARG A 134 2.98 -8.58 29.00
CA ARG A 134 3.54 -8.09 30.28
C ARG A 134 2.60 -7.12 30.97
N THR A 135 2.11 -6.10 30.26
CA THR A 135 1.20 -5.11 30.83
C THR A 135 -0.13 -5.74 31.27
N GLN A 136 -0.66 -6.70 30.52
CA GLN A 136 -1.87 -7.43 30.92
C GLN A 136 -1.64 -8.25 32.21
N ALA A 137 -0.50 -8.94 32.32
CA ALA A 137 -0.15 -9.67 33.53
C ALA A 137 0.01 -8.75 34.75
N GLU A 138 0.61 -7.57 34.58
CA GLU A 138 0.72 -6.55 35.62
C GLU A 138 -0.65 -6.05 36.09
N LEU A 139 -1.57 -5.77 35.15
CA LEU A 139 -2.94 -5.35 35.48
C LEU A 139 -3.68 -6.40 36.31
N ILE A 140 -3.60 -7.68 35.92
CA ILE A 140 -4.23 -8.78 36.63
C ILE A 140 -3.65 -8.93 38.04
N ASN A 141 -2.34 -8.83 38.18
CA ASN A 141 -1.67 -8.90 39.48
C ASN A 141 -2.12 -7.77 40.42
N LEU A 142 -2.19 -6.54 39.92
CA LEU A 142 -2.68 -5.39 40.70
C LEU A 142 -4.15 -5.53 41.08
N GLN A 143 -5.00 -6.02 40.16
CA GLN A 143 -6.41 -6.30 40.46
C GLN A 143 -6.56 -7.37 41.53
N ALA A 144 -5.77 -8.44 41.49
CA ALA A 144 -5.78 -9.50 42.50
C ALA A 144 -5.32 -8.98 43.87
N GLN A 145 -4.27 -8.16 43.92
CA GLN A 145 -3.83 -7.51 45.15
C GLN A 145 -4.91 -6.59 45.74
N ASN A 146 -5.58 -5.81 44.90
CA ASN A 146 -6.67 -4.93 45.34
C ASN A 146 -7.85 -5.74 45.89
N LYS A 147 -8.27 -6.81 45.22
CA LYS A 147 -9.31 -7.74 45.72
C LYS A 147 -8.93 -8.35 47.08
N ASN A 148 -7.68 -8.77 47.26
CA ASN A 148 -7.18 -9.32 48.53
C ASN A 148 -7.20 -8.26 49.65
N LEU A 149 -6.70 -7.05 49.38
CA LEU A 149 -6.71 -5.95 50.34
C LEU A 149 -8.14 -5.61 50.79
N LEU A 150 -9.08 -5.50 49.84
CA LEU A 150 -10.48 -5.28 50.14
C LEU A 150 -11.03 -6.37 51.05
N ALA A 151 -10.78 -7.65 50.75
CA ALA A 151 -11.22 -8.77 51.59
C ALA A 151 -10.68 -8.67 53.02
N LEU A 152 -9.39 -8.32 53.20
CA LEU A 152 -8.82 -8.10 54.54
C LEU A 152 -9.51 -6.96 55.29
N ILE A 153 -9.78 -5.83 54.61
CA ILE A 153 -10.50 -4.69 55.21
C ILE A 153 -11.90 -5.11 55.66
N TYR A 154 -12.65 -5.83 54.82
CA TYR A 154 -13.98 -6.33 55.18
C TYR A 154 -13.95 -7.27 56.39
N MET A 155 -12.96 -8.17 56.44
CA MET A 155 -12.79 -9.11 57.56
C MET A 155 -12.39 -8.41 58.89
N GLU A 156 -11.66 -7.29 58.83
CA GLU A 156 -11.29 -6.51 60.02
C GLU A 156 -12.49 -5.71 60.56
N MET A 157 -13.32 -5.15 59.68
CA MET A 157 -14.53 -4.43 60.06
C MET A 157 -15.56 -5.29 60.81
N GLU A 158 -15.56 -6.62 60.61
CA GLU A 158 -16.47 -7.54 61.30
C GLU A 158 -16.03 -7.90 62.74
N LYS A 159 -14.78 -7.61 63.14
CA LYS A 159 -14.25 -7.95 64.47
C LYS A 159 -14.56 -6.93 65.57
N ASP A 160 -14.89 -5.68 65.24
CA ASP A 160 -14.94 -4.56 66.20
C ASP A 160 -16.36 -4.11 66.65
N HIS A 161 -17.35 -5.02 66.68
CA HIS A 161 -18.71 -4.95 67.26
C HIS A 161 -19.89 -4.80 66.27
N GLN A 162 -20.87 -5.70 66.41
CA GLN A 162 -22.32 -5.57 66.14
C GLN A 162 -22.75 -4.55 65.07
N TYR A 163 -22.50 -4.83 63.78
CA TYR A 163 -23.10 -4.08 62.68
C TYR A 163 -23.95 -5.02 61.81
N SER A 164 -25.25 -4.74 61.75
CA SER A 164 -26.20 -5.39 60.85
C SER A 164 -25.90 -5.01 59.39
N PRO A 165 -25.88 -5.96 58.44
CA PRO A 165 -25.56 -5.65 57.05
C PRO A 165 -26.59 -4.68 56.46
N PRO A 166 -26.19 -3.70 55.61
CA PRO A 166 -27.15 -2.89 54.88
C PRO A 166 -27.90 -3.78 53.89
N LEU A 167 -29.23 -3.84 54.03
CA LEU A 167 -30.16 -4.48 53.10
C LEU A 167 -30.31 -3.64 51.82
N ASP A 168 -29.22 -3.35 51.11
CA ASP A 168 -29.29 -2.66 49.83
C ASP A 168 -28.59 -3.47 48.72
N PRO A 169 -29.35 -4.16 47.84
CA PRO A 169 -28.82 -5.01 46.78
C PRO A 169 -27.93 -4.28 45.76
N ASN A 170 -27.89 -2.94 45.81
CA ASN A 170 -27.22 -2.08 44.84
C ASN A 170 -25.90 -1.44 45.32
N CYS A 171 -25.45 -1.68 46.56
CA CYS A 171 -24.19 -1.10 47.07
C CYS A 171 -22.94 -1.90 46.67
N MET A 172 -23.10 -3.11 46.14
CA MET A 172 -22.05 -3.80 45.39
C MET A 172 -21.86 -3.07 44.07
N PHE A 173 -21.09 -2.00 44.08
CA PHE A 173 -20.70 -1.29 42.87
C PHE A 173 -19.95 -2.27 41.95
N GLN A 174 -20.70 -2.89 41.04
CA GLN A 174 -20.29 -3.51 39.79
C GLN A 174 -18.88 -4.11 39.79
N VAL A 175 -18.67 -5.20 40.53
CA VAL A 175 -17.71 -6.24 40.12
C VAL A 175 -18.49 -7.30 39.35
N GLN A 176 -19.16 -6.87 38.29
CA GLN A 176 -19.71 -7.76 37.27
C GLN A 176 -18.88 -7.54 36.01
N ASN A 177 -17.75 -8.21 35.94
CA ASN A 177 -17.03 -8.44 34.69
C ASN A 177 -16.39 -9.84 34.66
N ASP A 178 -16.87 -10.77 35.49
CA ASP A 178 -16.19 -12.03 35.75
C ASP A 178 -16.57 -13.18 34.79
N ASP A 179 -17.43 -12.97 33.79
CA ASP A 179 -17.76 -14.05 32.84
C ASP A 179 -17.28 -13.84 31.40
N ALA A 180 -16.69 -12.69 31.03
CA ALA A 180 -16.20 -12.48 29.66
C ALA A 180 -14.68 -12.57 29.52
N ASN A 181 -13.92 -12.42 30.62
CA ASN A 181 -12.46 -12.34 30.57
C ASN A 181 -11.75 -13.69 30.82
N CYS A 182 -12.44 -14.66 31.43
CA CYS A 182 -11.93 -16.03 31.57
C CYS A 182 -11.92 -16.80 30.24
N TYR A 183 -12.85 -16.53 29.32
CA TYR A 183 -12.89 -17.17 28.00
C TYR A 183 -11.82 -16.64 27.03
N LEU A 184 -11.24 -15.47 27.29
CA LEU A 184 -10.18 -14.88 26.46
C LEU A 184 -8.80 -15.48 26.75
N LEU A 185 -8.66 -16.18 27.89
CA LEU A 185 -7.40 -16.80 28.32
C LEU A 185 -7.16 -18.19 27.71
N ASP A 186 -8.20 -18.87 27.22
CA ASP A 186 -8.03 -20.15 26.52
C ASP A 186 -7.61 -19.97 25.04
N ASP A 187 -8.04 -18.89 24.38
CA ASP A 187 -7.67 -18.62 22.99
C ASP A 187 -6.20 -18.17 22.82
N ILE A 188 -5.61 -17.56 23.85
CA ILE A 188 -4.20 -17.13 23.80
C ILE A 188 -3.24 -18.30 24.09
N SER A 189 -3.68 -19.31 24.85
CA SER A 189 -2.87 -20.48 25.18
C SER A 189 -2.85 -21.52 24.05
N GLN A 190 -3.92 -21.61 23.25
CA GLN A 190 -4.02 -22.58 22.14
C GLN A 190 -3.45 -22.06 20.80
N GLY A 191 -3.11 -20.77 20.71
CA GLY A 191 -2.68 -20.14 19.45
C GLY A 191 -1.18 -20.00 19.19
N TYR A 192 -0.29 -20.18 20.17
CA TYR A 192 1.13 -19.82 19.99
C TYR A 192 2.12 -20.79 20.65
N VAL A 193 2.01 -22.07 20.32
CA VAL A 193 3.20 -22.94 20.21
C VAL A 193 3.65 -22.91 18.75
N PHE A 194 4.19 -21.79 18.31
CA PHE A 194 5.12 -21.78 17.17
C PHE A 194 6.26 -20.83 17.49
N VAL A 195 7.13 -21.28 18.40
CA VAL A 195 8.50 -20.79 18.43
C VAL A 195 9.21 -21.52 17.30
N ASP A 196 9.17 -20.95 16.11
CA ASP A 196 10.18 -21.20 15.08
C ASP A 196 10.56 -19.78 14.62
N SER A 197 11.64 -19.13 15.05
CA SER A 197 13.04 -19.58 15.14
C SER A 197 13.60 -20.29 13.90
N SER A 198 12.89 -20.25 12.77
CA SER A 198 13.46 -20.56 11.47
C SER A 198 13.79 -19.25 10.76
N GLY A 199 15.07 -18.90 10.87
CA GLY A 199 15.87 -18.03 10.02
C GLY A 199 15.17 -17.17 8.98
N CYS A 200 15.46 -15.88 9.06
CA CYS A 200 15.59 -15.04 7.88
C CYS A 200 16.74 -15.58 7.01
N GLU A 201 16.54 -16.74 6.36
CA GLU A 201 17.52 -17.28 5.44
C GLU A 201 17.65 -16.31 4.26
N PRO A 202 18.89 -15.96 3.86
CA PRO A 202 19.10 -15.20 2.64
C PRO A 202 18.47 -15.95 1.47
N TRP A 203 17.65 -15.28 0.67
CA TRP A 203 17.18 -15.81 -0.61
C TRP A 203 18.36 -15.85 -1.59
N LEU A 204 19.27 -16.81 -1.39
CA LEU A 204 20.20 -17.29 -2.38
C LEU A 204 19.42 -18.27 -3.26
N ASP A 205 18.94 -17.76 -4.39
CA ASP A 205 18.68 -18.43 -5.68
C ASP A 205 17.45 -17.81 -6.35
N ILE A 206 17.68 -16.71 -7.07
CA ILE A 206 16.94 -16.26 -8.26
C ILE A 206 17.94 -15.59 -9.20
#